data_AF-A0A3B0WAI4-F1
#
_entry.id   AF-A0A3B0WAI4-F1
#
_cell.length_a   1.000
_cell.length_b   1.000
_cell.length_c   1.000
_cell.angle_alpha   90.00
_cell.angle_beta   90.00
_cell.angle_gamma   90.00
#
_symmetry.space_group_name_H-M   'P 1'
#
loop_
_entity.id
_entity.type
_entity.pdbx_description
1 polymer ?
#
loop_
_entity_poly.entity_id
_entity_poly.type
_entity_poly.pdbx_seq_one_letter_code
_entity_poly.pdbx_strand_id
1 'polypeptide(L)'
;MTTETDKPTDATDNTNLDGLTELATLVGAAQDALTDDMVTRLSSVFSEGITLLDRLVRNEGVVHLLRELDRPENQHFLISLSNAITAASQDLATAPPAKGGVIGLCKLGCNPGTQEGLRMISLICAHMSEGMREMHQQGG
;
A
#
# COMPACT_ATOMS: atom_id res chain seq x y z
N MET A 1 -34.76 64.57 53.48
CA MET A 1 -33.38 64.03 53.55
C MET A 1 -33.47 62.56 53.14
N THR A 2 -33.24 62.30 51.84
CA THR A 2 -32.12 61.51 51.25
C THR A 2 -32.48 60.01 51.20
N THR A 3 -33.13 59.55 50.14
CA THR A 3 -32.53 58.88 48.95
C THR A 3 -31.63 57.70 49.33
N GLU A 4 -32.08 56.47 49.09
CA GLU A 4 -31.19 55.49 48.48
C GLU A 4 -31.99 54.43 47.70
N THR A 5 -31.57 54.34 46.44
CA THR A 5 -32.08 53.53 45.35
C THR A 5 -31.70 52.07 45.58
N ASP A 6 -32.68 51.20 45.83
CA ASP A 6 -32.41 49.76 45.76
C ASP A 6 -32.54 49.32 44.29
N LYS A 7 -31.41 48.85 43.76
CA LYS A 7 -31.17 48.59 42.34
C LYS A 7 -31.33 47.08 42.13
N PRO A 8 -32.26 46.58 41.29
CA PRO A 8 -32.35 45.16 41.03
C PRO A 8 -31.17 44.79 40.10
N THR A 9 -30.13 44.19 40.66
CA THR A 9 -28.96 43.72 39.88
C THR A 9 -28.90 42.20 39.80
N ASP A 10 -29.91 41.48 40.31
CA ASP A 10 -29.79 40.03 40.53
C ASP A 10 -30.56 39.16 39.51
N ALA A 11 -31.22 39.74 38.50
CA ALA A 11 -31.99 38.97 37.51
C ALA A 11 -31.21 38.67 36.21
N THR A 12 -30.15 39.43 35.93
CA THR A 12 -29.40 39.34 34.66
C THR A 12 -28.30 38.29 34.71
N ASP A 13 -27.67 38.07 35.87
CA ASP A 13 -26.58 37.09 36.01
C ASP A 13 -27.08 35.65 35.95
N ASN A 14 -28.21 35.36 36.61
CA ASN A 14 -28.78 34.01 36.72
C ASN A 14 -29.24 33.48 35.36
N THR A 15 -29.91 34.35 34.59
CA THR A 15 -30.43 34.01 33.24
C THR A 15 -29.29 33.73 32.26
N ASN A 16 -28.16 34.43 32.39
CA ASN A 16 -26.99 34.24 31.54
C ASN A 16 -26.20 32.98 31.91
N LEU A 17 -26.18 32.62 33.20
CA LEU A 17 -25.61 31.37 33.71
C LEU A 17 -26.41 30.14 33.27
N ASP A 18 -27.74 30.20 33.29
CA ASP A 18 -28.59 29.12 32.79
C ASP A 18 -28.43 28.92 31.28
N GLY A 19 -28.39 30.00 30.49
CA GLY A 19 -28.17 29.93 29.04
C GLY A 19 -26.77 29.38 28.66
N LEU A 20 -25.73 29.72 29.43
CA LEU A 20 -24.40 29.15 29.27
C LEU A 20 -24.36 27.66 29.62
N THR A 21 -25.14 27.25 30.63
CA THR A 21 -25.26 25.84 31.02
C THR A 21 -25.99 25.04 29.95
N GLU A 22 -27.09 25.56 29.40
CA GLU A 22 -27.81 24.93 28.30
C GLU A 22 -26.95 24.82 27.03
N LEU A 23 -26.18 25.86 26.70
CA LEU A 23 -25.28 25.86 25.55
C LEU A 23 -24.07 24.94 25.76
N ALA A 24 -23.53 24.84 26.97
CA ALA A 24 -22.49 23.87 27.32
C ALA A 24 -23.02 22.43 27.22
N THR A 25 -24.27 22.19 27.62
CA THR A 25 -24.92 20.88 27.52
C THR A 25 -25.19 20.51 26.05
N LEU A 26 -25.64 21.47 25.25
CA LEU A 26 -25.86 21.31 23.81
C LEU A 26 -24.55 21.09 23.03
N VAL A 27 -23.50 21.85 23.35
CA VAL A 27 -22.17 21.68 22.76
C VAL A 27 -21.56 20.35 23.18
N GLY A 28 -21.73 19.93 24.43
CA GLY A 28 -21.34 18.60 24.91
C GLY A 28 -22.05 17.49 24.13
N ALA A 29 -23.37 17.56 24.00
CA ALA A 29 -24.16 16.59 23.24
C ALA A 29 -23.82 16.57 21.74
N ALA A 30 -23.56 17.74 21.14
CA ALA A 30 -23.14 17.84 19.75
C ALA A 30 -21.73 17.27 19.54
N GLN A 31 -20.80 17.53 20.45
CA GLN A 31 -19.45 16.96 20.41
C GLN A 31 -19.45 15.45 20.59
N ASP A 32 -20.26 14.94 21.52
CA ASP A 32 -20.41 13.51 21.79
C ASP A 32 -21.04 12.79 20.59
N ALA A 33 -22.12 13.32 20.02
CA ALA A 33 -22.76 12.76 18.83
C ALA A 33 -21.85 12.74 17.60
N LEU A 34 -21.05 13.80 17.38
CA LEU A 34 -20.07 13.84 16.30
C LEU A 34 -18.90 12.87 16.56
N THR A 35 -18.50 12.70 17.81
CA THR A 35 -17.41 11.78 18.17
C THR A 35 -17.87 10.33 18.02
N ASP A 36 -19.05 9.99 18.53
CA ASP A 36 -19.58 8.62 18.47
C ASP A 36 -19.92 8.19 17.04
N ASP A 37 -20.52 9.05 16.22
CA ASP A 37 -20.80 8.72 14.82
C ASP A 37 -19.51 8.56 14.01
N MET A 38 -18.53 9.46 14.20
CA MET A 38 -17.22 9.33 13.54
C MET A 38 -16.46 8.09 14.01
N VAL A 39 -16.44 7.82 15.32
CA VAL A 39 -15.79 6.62 15.89
C VAL A 39 -16.49 5.36 15.41
N THR A 40 -17.81 5.36 15.28
CA THR A 40 -18.59 4.22 14.77
C THR A 40 -18.25 3.95 13.30
N ARG A 41 -18.24 4.98 12.45
CA ARG A 41 -17.90 4.83 11.03
C ARG A 41 -16.43 4.45 10.83
N LEU A 42 -15.52 5.04 11.60
CA LEU A 42 -14.10 4.69 11.58
C LEU A 42 -13.88 3.25 12.02
N SER A 43 -14.53 2.82 13.11
CA SER A 43 -14.48 1.45 13.60
C SER A 43 -15.09 0.47 12.60
N SER A 44 -16.14 0.88 11.88
CA SER A 44 -16.73 0.10 10.78
C SER A 44 -15.74 -0.07 9.63
N VAL A 45 -15.11 1.01 9.17
CA VAL A 45 -14.10 0.98 8.10
C VAL A 45 -12.88 0.15 8.51
N PHE A 46 -12.41 0.28 9.75
CA PHE A 46 -11.32 -0.54 10.26
C PHE A 46 -11.72 -2.02 10.38
N SER A 47 -12.93 -2.33 10.85
CA SER A 47 -13.41 -3.71 10.92
C SER A 47 -13.50 -4.34 9.54
N GLU A 48 -13.98 -3.59 8.55
CA GLU A 48 -14.05 -4.03 7.17
C GLU A 48 -12.66 -4.15 6.54
N GLY A 49 -11.76 -3.21 6.82
CA GLY A 49 -10.35 -3.26 6.41
C GLY A 49 -9.60 -4.46 7.01
N ILE A 50 -9.79 -4.75 8.29
CA ILE A 50 -9.24 -5.94 8.96
C ILE A 50 -9.83 -7.21 8.34
N THR A 51 -11.11 -7.22 7.99
CA THR A 51 -11.74 -8.38 7.33
C THR A 51 -11.17 -8.62 5.93
N LEU A 52 -10.92 -7.56 5.17
CA LEU A 52 -10.25 -7.66 3.86
C LEU A 52 -8.80 -8.12 4.01
N LEU A 53 -8.08 -7.60 5.02
CA LEU A 53 -6.72 -8.02 5.34
C LEU A 53 -6.68 -9.50 5.75
N ASP A 54 -7.61 -9.94 6.60
CA ASP A 54 -7.75 -11.33 7.01
C ASP A 54 -7.97 -12.23 5.80
N ARG A 55 -8.89 -11.87 4.89
CA ARG A 55 -9.11 -12.61 3.64
C ARG A 55 -7.89 -12.63 2.73
N LEU A 56 -7.14 -11.54 2.64
CA LEU A 56 -5.90 -11.47 1.85
C LEU A 56 -4.79 -12.33 2.45
N VAL A 57 -4.65 -12.34 3.78
CA VAL A 57 -3.72 -13.18 4.53
C VAL A 57 -4.19 -14.63 4.57
N ARG A 58 -5.48 -14.91 4.41
CA ARG A 58 -6.03 -16.26 4.29
C ARG A 58 -5.99 -16.78 2.84
N ASN A 59 -5.65 -15.92 1.88
CA ASN A 59 -5.38 -16.33 0.52
C ASN A 59 -4.07 -17.14 0.52
N GLU A 60 -4.20 -18.45 0.36
CA GLU A 60 -3.07 -19.38 0.35
C GLU A 60 -2.02 -18.99 -0.70
N GLY A 61 -2.44 -18.43 -1.84
CA GLY A 61 -1.53 -17.97 -2.90
C GLY A 61 -0.65 -16.80 -2.45
N VAL A 62 -1.22 -15.80 -1.78
CA VAL A 62 -0.45 -14.64 -1.28
C VAL A 62 0.51 -15.04 -0.17
N VAL A 63 0.05 -15.87 0.78
CA VAL A 63 0.91 -16.38 1.85
C VAL A 63 2.00 -17.30 1.31
N HIS A 64 1.67 -18.15 0.34
CA HIS A 64 2.64 -19.00 -0.31
C HIS A 64 3.70 -18.18 -1.04
N LEU A 65 3.29 -17.17 -1.81
CA LEU A 65 4.21 -16.24 -2.46
C LEU A 65 5.10 -15.52 -1.45
N LEU A 66 4.54 -15.02 -0.34
CA LEU A 66 5.28 -14.32 0.69
C LEU A 66 6.32 -15.23 1.36
N ARG A 67 5.94 -16.48 1.68
CA ARG A 67 6.87 -17.49 2.23
C ARG A 67 7.97 -17.85 1.25
N GLU A 68 7.63 -17.96 -0.03
CA GLU A 68 8.61 -18.23 -1.07
C GLU A 68 9.57 -17.03 -1.20
N LEU A 69 9.07 -15.80 -1.14
CA LEU A 69 9.90 -14.59 -1.14
C LEU A 69 10.78 -14.44 0.11
N ASP A 70 10.34 -14.98 1.25
CA ASP A 70 11.08 -14.95 2.52
C ASP A 70 12.18 -16.01 2.60
N ARG A 71 12.22 -16.96 1.65
CA ARG A 71 13.33 -17.92 1.57
C ARG A 71 14.65 -17.22 1.29
N PRO A 72 15.73 -17.57 2.01
CA PRO A 72 17.03 -16.90 1.86
C PRO A 72 17.57 -17.02 0.43
N GLU A 73 17.31 -18.13 -0.25
CA GLU A 73 17.70 -18.33 -1.64
C GLU A 73 17.01 -17.33 -2.59
N ASN A 74 15.71 -17.08 -2.38
CA ASN A 74 14.93 -16.17 -3.21
C ASN A 74 15.24 -14.71 -2.88
N GLN A 75 15.48 -14.37 -1.62
CA GLN A 75 15.98 -13.05 -1.24
C GLN A 75 17.33 -12.74 -1.92
N HIS A 76 18.27 -13.69 -1.89
CA HIS A 76 19.55 -13.54 -2.59
C HIS A 76 19.37 -13.39 -4.10
N PHE A 77 18.47 -14.17 -4.70
CA PHE A 77 18.14 -14.04 -6.12
C PHE A 77 17.57 -12.65 -6.45
N LEU A 78 16.60 -12.15 -5.68
CA LEU A 78 15.97 -10.84 -5.90
C LEU A 78 16.98 -9.69 -5.75
N ILE A 79 17.86 -9.78 -4.74
CA ILE A 79 18.95 -8.81 -4.54
C ILE A 79 19.91 -8.84 -5.73
N SER A 80 20.33 -10.04 -6.17
CA SER A 80 21.23 -10.21 -7.31
C SER A 80 20.61 -9.69 -8.60
N LEU A 81 19.33 -9.97 -8.83
CA LEU A 81 18.58 -9.51 -9.99
C LEU A 81 18.47 -7.98 -10.00
N SER A 82 18.13 -7.37 -8.86
CA SER A 82 18.05 -5.90 -8.69
C SER A 82 19.41 -5.24 -8.98
N ASN A 83 20.49 -5.80 -8.43
CA ASN A 83 21.84 -5.32 -8.68
C ASN A 83 22.23 -5.46 -10.16
N ALA A 84 21.90 -6.59 -10.79
CA ALA A 84 22.17 -6.83 -12.21
C ALA A 84 21.41 -5.85 -13.12
N ILE A 85 20.14 -5.56 -12.82
CA ILE A 85 19.35 -4.57 -13.57
C ILE A 85 19.94 -3.17 -13.42
N THR A 86 20.33 -2.80 -12.19
CA THR A 86 20.94 -1.50 -11.90
C THR A 86 22.28 -1.34 -12.60
N ALA A 87 23.13 -2.38 -12.56
CA ALA A 87 24.40 -2.41 -13.28
C ALA A 87 24.18 -2.30 -14.79
N ALA A 88 23.25 -3.08 -15.35
CA ALA A 88 22.91 -3.02 -16.77
C ALA A 88 22.37 -1.64 -17.19
N SER A 89 21.58 -0.97 -16.34
CA SER A 89 21.10 0.38 -16.64
C SER A 89 22.23 1.42 -16.63
N GLN A 90 23.17 1.29 -15.70
CA GLN A 90 24.36 2.16 -15.62
C GLN A 90 25.30 1.93 -16.80
N ASP A 91 25.56 0.69 -17.16
CA ASP A 91 26.36 0.32 -18.34
C ASP A 91 25.72 0.89 -19.61
N LEU A 92 24.40 0.78 -19.76
CA LEU A 92 23.70 1.34 -20.91
C LEU A 92 23.73 2.87 -20.94
N ALA A 93 23.65 3.53 -19.78
CA ALA A 93 23.73 4.98 -19.67
C ALA A 93 25.14 5.53 -19.95
N THR A 94 26.18 4.74 -19.71
CA THR A 94 27.59 5.15 -19.87
C THR A 94 28.22 4.62 -21.16
N ALA A 95 27.63 3.60 -21.80
CA ALA A 95 28.14 3.04 -23.04
C ALA A 95 27.94 4.00 -24.23
N PRO A 96 28.89 4.04 -25.18
CA PRO A 96 28.69 4.74 -26.43
C PRO A 96 27.48 4.16 -27.18
N PRO A 97 26.70 4.99 -27.90
CA PRO A 97 25.51 4.54 -28.60
C PRO A 97 25.83 3.38 -29.54
N ALA A 98 24.95 2.39 -29.56
CA ALA A 98 25.15 1.20 -30.38
C ALA A 98 25.41 1.61 -31.84
N LYS A 99 26.53 1.14 -32.40
CA LYS A 99 26.94 1.46 -33.78
C LYS A 99 25.92 1.04 -34.86
N GLY A 100 24.93 0.21 -34.50
CA GLY A 100 23.82 -0.18 -35.37
C GLY A 100 24.24 -1.02 -36.59
N GLY A 101 23.26 -1.32 -37.46
CA GLY A 101 23.46 -2.02 -38.73
C GLY A 101 23.34 -3.54 -38.68
N VAL A 102 23.15 -4.16 -39.85
CA VAL A 102 22.98 -5.62 -40.01
C VAL A 102 24.19 -6.40 -39.48
N ILE A 103 25.40 -5.86 -39.65
CA ILE A 103 26.63 -6.45 -39.10
C ILE A 103 26.65 -6.41 -37.57
N GLY A 104 26.17 -5.31 -36.96
CA GLY A 104 26.09 -5.17 -35.50
C GLY A 104 25.08 -6.14 -34.90
N LEU A 105 23.91 -6.29 -35.52
CA LEU A 105 22.90 -7.28 -35.14
C LEU A 105 23.43 -8.71 -35.27
N CYS A 106 24.09 -9.04 -36.38
CA CYS A 106 24.68 -10.36 -36.59
C CYS A 106 25.74 -10.67 -35.53
N LYS A 107 26.64 -9.73 -35.23
CA LYS A 107 27.63 -9.88 -34.16
C LYS A 107 26.98 -10.04 -32.79
N LEU A 108 25.94 -9.27 -32.49
CA LEU A 108 25.20 -9.39 -31.23
C LEU A 108 24.56 -10.78 -31.09
N GLY A 109 23.91 -11.29 -32.13
CA GLY A 109 23.34 -12.63 -32.14
C GLY A 109 24.38 -13.76 -32.07
N CYS A 110 25.58 -13.53 -32.62
CA CYS A 110 26.70 -14.47 -32.53
C CYS A 110 27.48 -14.39 -31.21
N ASN A 111 27.21 -13.41 -30.34
CA ASN A 111 27.89 -13.32 -29.05
C ASN A 111 27.44 -14.46 -28.14
N PRO A 112 28.36 -15.27 -27.59
CA PRO A 112 28.01 -16.41 -26.74
C PRO A 112 27.26 -15.97 -25.47
N GLY A 113 27.59 -14.81 -24.91
CA GLY A 113 26.88 -14.25 -23.75
C GLY A 113 25.42 -13.88 -24.05
N THR A 114 25.13 -13.35 -25.24
CA THR A 114 23.76 -13.04 -25.66
C THR A 114 22.95 -14.32 -25.91
N GLN A 115 23.59 -15.34 -26.50
CA GLN A 115 22.96 -16.65 -26.71
C GLN A 115 22.62 -17.32 -25.38
N GLU A 116 23.53 -17.31 -24.41
CA GLU A 116 23.29 -17.92 -23.10
C GLU A 116 22.19 -17.19 -22.31
N GLY A 117 22.15 -15.86 -22.38
CA GLY A 117 21.07 -15.07 -21.80
C GLY A 117 19.70 -15.40 -22.41
N LEU A 118 19.63 -15.48 -23.75
CA LEU A 118 18.40 -15.88 -24.45
C LEU A 118 17.99 -17.31 -24.10
N ARG A 119 18.94 -18.23 -23.99
CA ARG A 119 18.69 -19.62 -23.57
C ARG A 119 18.15 -19.69 -22.14
N MET A 120 18.71 -18.92 -21.21
CA MET A 120 18.24 -18.85 -19.82
C MET A 120 16.77 -18.40 -19.77
N ILE A 121 16.44 -17.30 -20.45
CA ILE A 121 15.06 -16.78 -20.49
C ILE A 121 14.13 -17.82 -21.11
N SER A 122 14.54 -18.47 -22.21
CA SER A 122 13.74 -19.51 -22.86
C SER A 122 13.45 -20.69 -21.92
N LEU A 123 14.41 -21.13 -21.11
CA LEU A 123 14.23 -22.22 -20.15
C LEU A 123 13.27 -21.84 -19.02
N ILE A 124 13.38 -20.61 -18.50
CA ILE A 124 12.45 -20.08 -17.49
C ILE A 124 11.01 -20.07 -18.04
N CYS A 125 10.82 -19.56 -19.26
CA CYS A 125 9.50 -19.55 -19.91
C CYS A 125 8.94 -20.96 -20.14
N ALA A 126 9.79 -21.92 -20.52
CA ALA A 126 9.38 -23.30 -20.73
C ALA A 126 8.84 -23.94 -19.44
N HIS A 127 9.57 -23.83 -18.32
CA HIS A 127 9.13 -24.35 -17.03
C HIS A 127 7.84 -23.68 -16.53
N MET A 128 7.73 -22.36 -16.72
CA MET A 128 6.52 -21.63 -16.33
C MET A 128 5.30 -22.08 -17.16
N SER A 129 5.46 -22.28 -18.47
CA SER A 129 4.39 -22.77 -19.34
C SER A 129 3.96 -24.20 -19.01
N GLU A 130 4.90 -25.05 -18.61
CA GLU A 130 4.61 -26.43 -18.22
C GLU A 130 3.79 -26.48 -16.93
N GLY A 131 4.21 -25.74 -15.89
CA GLY A 131 3.47 -25.66 -14.63
C GLY A 131 2.04 -25.09 -14.79
N MET A 132 1.86 -24.08 -15.65
CA MET A 132 0.51 -23.56 -15.95
C MET A 132 -0.38 -24.58 -16.67
N ARG A 133 0.22 -25.48 -17.46
CA ARG A 133 -0.50 -26.51 -18.21
C ARG A 133 -0.91 -27.67 -17.30
N GLU A 134 -0.06 -28.04 -16.35
CA GLU A 134 -0.37 -29.04 -15.31
C GLU A 134 -1.51 -28.58 -14.39
N MET A 135 -1.49 -27.30 -14.00
CA MET A 135 -2.56 -26.71 -13.19
C MET A 135 -3.92 -26.72 -13.92
N HIS A 136 -3.94 -26.45 -15.23
CA HIS A 136 -5.16 -26.56 -16.05
C HIS A 136 -5.65 -28.01 -16.21
N GLN A 137 -4.75 -28.99 -16.19
CA GLN A 137 -5.13 -30.41 -16.29
C GLN A 137 -5.64 -30.98 -14.97
N GLN A 138 -5.23 -30.43 -13.82
CA GLN A 138 -5.72 -30.84 -12.49
C GLN A 138 -6.96 -30.07 -12.03
N GLY A 139 -7.24 -28.90 -12.61
CA GLY A 139 -8.42 -28.08 -12.29
C GLY A 139 -9.65 -28.31 -13.18
N GLY A 140 -9.67 -29.42 -13.96
CA GLY A 140 -10.79 -29.85 -14.80
C GLY A 140 -11.52 -31.07 -14.24
#